data_AF-A0A7V0NPR2-F1
#
_entry.id   AF-A0A7V0NPR2-F1
#
_cell.length_a   1.000
_cell.length_b   1.000
_cell.length_c   1.000
_cell.angle_alpha   90.00
_cell.angle_beta   90.00
_cell.angle_gamma   90.00
#
_symmetry.space_group_name_H-M   'P 1'
#
loop_
_entity.id
_entity.type
_entity.pdbx_description
1 polymer ?
#
loop_
_entity_poly.entity_id
_entity_poly.type
_entity_poly.pdbx_seq_one_letter_code
_entity_poly.pdbx_strand_id
1 'polypeptide(L)'
;MKNENITGTVCKFGITDSTGKGNMKNLIVGFLMLFIMVSLVYTYDASAKKNIVTNIVVTFRPPAPEEQKTIARKLELTEEQKAEMKVINGKYRQQSMALKNKYNAAYKDVVLLMKEDKPNKERVNRELKTFHNIHSQVVDVEVQYWMDLKTILTPAQNNKLWEIFEKGRIRK
;
A
#
# COMPACT_ATOMS: atom_id res chain seq x y z
N MET A 1 74.92 -14.91 3.15
CA MET A 1 75.74 -13.74 3.53
C MET A 1 74.82 -12.52 3.52
N LYS A 2 74.85 -11.72 4.62
CA LYS A 2 74.15 -10.43 4.92
C LYS A 2 72.61 -10.53 4.95
N ASN A 3 71.86 -10.42 6.05
CA ASN A 3 71.94 -9.68 7.33
C ASN A 3 72.02 -8.16 7.21
N GLU A 4 70.91 -7.48 7.56
CA GLU A 4 70.75 -6.20 8.32
C GLU A 4 69.28 -5.71 8.20
N ASN A 5 68.49 -5.77 9.29
CA ASN A 5 68.21 -4.73 10.31
C ASN A 5 67.08 -3.75 9.89
N ILE A 6 65.86 -3.83 10.43
CA ILE A 6 65.31 -3.50 11.78
C ILE A 6 64.89 -2.01 11.90
N THR A 7 63.68 -1.82 12.48
CA THR A 7 63.09 -0.59 13.08
C THR A 7 62.70 0.54 12.13
N GLY A 8 61.53 1.19 12.23
CA GLY A 8 60.49 1.24 13.24
C GLY A 8 59.64 2.50 12.97
N THR A 9 58.70 2.78 13.88
CA THR A 9 58.16 4.13 14.16
C THR A 9 56.78 4.48 13.59
N VAL A 10 55.80 4.18 14.46
CA VAL A 10 54.67 5.01 14.91
C VAL A 10 53.39 5.00 14.06
N CYS A 11 52.46 4.17 14.55
CA CYS A 11 51.02 4.40 14.44
C CYS A 11 50.67 5.77 15.06
N LYS A 12 50.33 6.75 14.23
CA LYS A 12 49.50 7.89 14.64
C LYS A 12 48.03 7.51 14.46
N PHE A 13 47.47 6.80 15.45
CA PHE A 13 46.02 6.83 15.64
C PHE A 13 45.69 8.22 16.20
N GLY A 14 45.24 9.10 15.32
CA GLY A 14 44.62 10.35 15.73
C GLY A 14 43.32 10.04 16.45
N ILE A 15 43.41 9.86 17.77
CA ILE A 15 42.27 10.06 18.66
C ILE A 15 42.10 11.58 18.71
N THR A 16 41.23 12.10 17.85
CA THR A 16 40.72 13.45 18.05
C THR A 16 39.86 13.42 19.31
N ASP A 17 40.35 14.07 20.35
CA ASP A 17 39.57 14.51 21.51
C ASP A 17 38.36 15.31 21.00
N SER A 18 37.20 14.66 20.99
CA SER A 18 35.90 15.32 20.91
C SER A 18 35.60 15.95 22.27
N THR A 19 36.33 17.00 22.59
CA THR A 19 36.01 17.92 23.68
C THR A 19 34.69 18.62 23.35
N GLY A 20 33.64 18.20 24.06
CA GLY A 20 32.74 19.11 24.76
C GLY A 20 32.39 20.44 24.10
N LYS A 21 31.66 20.40 22.99
CA LYS A 21 30.58 21.34 22.74
C LYS A 21 29.42 20.53 22.19
N GLY A 22 28.60 20.06 23.13
CA GLY A 22 27.43 19.23 22.86
C GLY A 22 26.60 19.86 21.75
N ASN A 23 26.61 19.20 20.58
CA ASN A 23 25.64 19.41 19.52
C ASN A 23 24.29 18.93 20.04
N MET A 24 23.70 19.72 20.94
CA MET A 24 22.37 19.52 21.50
C MET A 24 21.35 19.37 20.35
N LYS A 25 21.62 20.01 19.20
CA LYS A 25 20.84 19.88 17.95
C LYS A 25 20.86 18.46 17.36
N ASN A 26 22.00 17.75 17.38
CA ASN A 26 22.09 16.39 16.82
C ASN A 26 21.49 15.34 17.77
N LEU A 27 21.52 15.62 19.08
CA LEU A 27 20.89 14.77 20.10
C LEU A 27 19.36 14.98 20.13
N ILE A 28 18.88 16.21 19.91
CA ILE A 28 17.46 16.54 19.76
C ILE A 28 16.86 15.89 18.50
N VAL A 29 17.57 15.87 17.37
CA VAL A 29 17.09 15.22 16.14
C VAL A 29 16.98 13.70 16.28
N GLY A 30 17.93 13.06 16.98
CA GLY A 30 17.86 11.62 17.28
C GLY A 30 16.67 11.25 18.17
N PHE A 31 16.39 12.05 19.21
CA PHE A 31 15.23 11.86 20.08
C PHE A 31 13.91 12.15 19.37
N LEU A 32 13.85 13.13 18.46
CA LEU A 32 12.63 13.45 17.70
C LEU A 32 12.22 12.31 16.75
N MET A 33 13.18 11.67 16.07
CA MET A 33 12.91 10.48 15.24
C MET A 33 12.44 9.29 16.08
N LEU A 34 13.05 9.07 17.25
CA LEU A 34 12.62 8.01 18.16
C LEU A 34 11.21 8.30 18.72
N PHE A 35 10.88 9.56 19.02
CA PHE A 35 9.55 9.96 19.49
C PHE A 35 8.49 9.83 18.39
N ILE A 36 8.82 10.07 17.11
CA ILE A 36 7.92 9.82 15.96
C ILE A 36 7.68 8.31 15.78
N MET A 37 8.73 7.48 15.89
CA MET A 37 8.60 6.03 15.84
C MET A 37 7.77 5.48 17.01
N VAL A 38 7.94 6.02 18.22
CA VAL A 38 7.23 5.58 19.43
C VAL A 38 5.80 6.11 19.48
N SER A 39 5.51 7.32 19.00
CA SER A 39 4.12 7.85 18.94
C SER A 39 3.25 7.17 17.86
N LEU A 40 3.85 6.59 16.82
CA LEU A 40 3.16 5.65 15.92
C LEU A 40 2.84 4.30 16.59
N VAL A 41 3.54 3.94 17.66
CA VAL A 41 3.33 2.68 18.41
C VAL A 41 2.40 2.87 19.63
N TYR A 42 2.30 4.08 20.20
CA TYR A 42 1.51 4.34 21.42
C TYR A 42 0.12 4.97 21.20
N THR A 43 -0.27 5.32 19.97
CA THR A 43 -1.68 5.64 19.65
C THR A 43 -2.54 4.37 19.44
N TYR A 44 -2.07 3.23 19.95
CA TYR A 44 -2.55 1.88 19.64
C TYR A 44 -3.60 1.31 20.63
N ASP A 45 -3.98 2.05 21.68
CA ASP A 45 -5.08 1.69 22.59
C ASP A 45 -6.04 2.89 22.67
N ALA A 46 -7.33 2.83 22.33
CA ALA A 46 -8.30 1.77 22.61
C ALA A 46 -9.49 1.73 21.60
N SER A 47 -9.24 1.84 20.28
CA SER A 47 -10.32 1.68 19.26
C SER A 47 -9.94 0.91 17.98
N ALA A 48 -8.75 0.30 17.90
CA ALA A 48 -8.24 -0.28 16.66
C ALA A 48 -8.12 -1.83 16.67
N LYS A 49 -9.11 -2.56 17.22
CA LYS A 49 -9.24 -4.03 17.03
C LYS A 49 -9.86 -4.43 15.67
N LYS A 50 -9.69 -3.61 14.62
CA LYS A 50 -10.01 -3.97 13.23
C LYS A 50 -8.80 -3.68 12.36
N ASN A 51 -8.10 -4.76 11.99
CA ASN A 51 -6.98 -4.84 11.03
C ASN A 51 -6.82 -3.61 10.11
N ILE A 52 -5.89 -2.72 10.45
CA ILE A 52 -5.59 -1.48 9.70
C ILE A 52 -4.85 -1.75 8.38
N VAL A 53 -4.33 -2.97 8.17
CA VAL A 53 -3.93 -3.39 6.82
C VAL A 53 -5.20 -3.79 6.08
N THR A 54 -5.96 -2.79 5.62
CA THR A 54 -7.05 -3.00 4.66
C THR A 54 -6.40 -3.58 3.40
N ASN A 55 -6.48 -4.90 3.27
CA ASN A 55 -6.06 -5.59 2.06
C ASN A 55 -6.76 -4.89 0.89
N ILE A 56 -5.99 -4.28 0.00
CA ILE A 56 -6.51 -3.49 -1.12
C ILE A 56 -7.55 -4.27 -1.94
N VAL A 57 -7.42 -5.60 -1.98
CA VAL A 57 -8.35 -6.51 -2.64
C VAL A 57 -9.71 -6.62 -1.93
N VAL A 58 -9.74 -6.40 -0.62
CA VAL A 58 -10.98 -6.27 0.17
C VAL A 58 -11.64 -4.93 -0.11
N THR A 59 -10.84 -3.87 -0.28
CA THR A 59 -11.34 -2.53 -0.64
C THR A 59 -11.87 -2.48 -2.06
N PHE A 60 -11.15 -3.05 -3.03
CA PHE A 60 -11.47 -3.07 -4.46
C PHE A 60 -12.09 -4.41 -4.86
N ARG A 61 -13.25 -4.70 -4.25
CA ARG A 61 -14.08 -5.83 -4.63
C ARG A 61 -15.15 -5.40 -5.63
N PRO A 62 -15.47 -6.28 -6.60
CA PRO A 62 -16.66 -6.14 -7.44
C PRO A 62 -17.92 -5.91 -6.59
N PRO A 63 -18.81 -5.00 -7.00
CA PRO A 63 -20.07 -4.81 -6.30
C PRO A 63 -20.88 -6.12 -6.35
N ALA A 64 -21.43 -6.51 -5.20
CA ALA A 64 -22.33 -7.64 -5.07
C ALA A 64 -23.63 -7.37 -5.86
N PRO A 65 -24.37 -8.40 -6.28
CA PRO A 65 -25.61 -8.20 -7.05
C PRO A 65 -26.61 -7.24 -6.37
N GLU A 66 -26.74 -7.29 -5.05
CA GLU A 66 -27.63 -6.39 -4.30
C GLU A 66 -27.11 -4.95 -4.23
N GLU A 67 -25.79 -4.75 -4.20
CA GLU A 67 -25.17 -3.42 -4.30
C GLU A 67 -25.42 -2.84 -5.70
N GLN A 68 -25.29 -3.66 -6.75
CA GLN A 68 -25.57 -3.24 -8.13
C GLN A 68 -27.03 -2.83 -8.31
N LYS A 69 -27.98 -3.61 -7.79
CA LYS A 69 -29.41 -3.25 -7.80
C LYS A 69 -29.66 -1.95 -7.03
N THR A 70 -29.01 -1.78 -5.89
CA THR A 70 -29.13 -0.55 -5.08
C THR A 70 -28.59 0.67 -5.79
N ILE A 71 -27.42 0.55 -6.44
CA ILE A 71 -26.84 1.62 -7.26
C ILE A 71 -27.79 1.96 -8.42
N ALA A 72 -28.23 0.95 -9.18
CA ALA A 72 -29.13 1.15 -10.31
C ALA A 72 -30.43 1.86 -9.91
N ARG A 73 -31.03 1.45 -8.79
CA ARG A 73 -32.25 2.09 -8.26
C ARG A 73 -31.98 3.52 -7.80
N LYS A 74 -30.87 3.77 -7.09
CA LYS A 74 -30.55 5.11 -6.59
C LYS A 74 -30.21 6.08 -7.71
N LEU A 75 -29.58 5.61 -8.78
CA LEU A 75 -29.25 6.42 -9.95
C LEU A 75 -30.39 6.51 -10.96
N GLU A 76 -31.50 5.80 -10.74
CA GLU A 76 -32.65 5.76 -11.66
C GLU A 76 -32.19 5.40 -13.09
N LEU A 77 -31.37 4.35 -13.19
CA LEU A 77 -30.83 3.91 -14.49
C LEU A 77 -31.95 3.40 -15.41
N THR A 78 -31.85 3.69 -16.71
CA THR A 78 -32.70 3.08 -17.74
C THR A 78 -32.36 1.60 -17.92
N GLU A 79 -33.19 0.84 -18.64
CA GLU A 79 -32.91 -0.58 -18.91
C GLU A 79 -31.65 -0.76 -19.77
N GLU A 80 -31.39 0.15 -20.71
CA GLU A 80 -30.19 0.19 -21.52
C GLU A 80 -28.94 0.43 -20.65
N GLN A 81 -28.98 1.44 -19.78
CA GLN A 81 -27.89 1.73 -18.84
C GLN A 81 -27.65 0.55 -17.88
N LYS A 82 -28.71 -0.14 -17.41
CA LYS A 82 -28.58 -1.35 -16.57
C LYS A 82 -27.89 -2.49 -17.32
N ALA A 83 -28.24 -2.70 -18.60
CA ALA A 83 -27.61 -3.72 -19.43
C ALA A 83 -26.12 -3.43 -19.62
N GLU A 84 -25.75 -2.18 -19.93
CA GLU A 84 -24.35 -1.77 -20.07
C GLU A 84 -23.59 -1.88 -18.75
N MET A 85 -24.19 -1.43 -17.63
CA MET A 85 -23.61 -1.57 -16.30
C MET A 85 -23.33 -3.04 -15.96
N LYS A 86 -24.19 -3.98 -16.37
CA LYS A 86 -23.97 -5.42 -16.17
C LYS A 86 -22.75 -5.91 -16.95
N VAL A 87 -22.54 -5.45 -18.19
CA VAL A 87 -21.36 -5.78 -19.00
C VAL A 87 -20.09 -5.23 -18.34
N ILE A 88 -20.08 -3.96 -17.94
CA ILE A 88 -18.96 -3.31 -17.25
C ILE A 88 -18.62 -4.05 -15.95
N ASN A 89 -19.62 -4.36 -15.12
CA ASN A 89 -19.44 -5.12 -13.88
C ASN A 89 -18.89 -6.53 -14.13
N GLY A 90 -19.28 -7.19 -15.22
CA GLY A 90 -18.77 -8.50 -15.60
C GLY A 90 -17.28 -8.47 -15.94
N LYS A 91 -16.88 -7.52 -16.80
CA LYS A 91 -15.47 -7.28 -17.17
C LYS A 91 -14.61 -6.97 -15.94
N TYR A 92 -15.06 -6.01 -15.11
CA TYR A 92 -14.36 -5.63 -13.89
C TYR A 92 -14.21 -6.82 -12.93
N ARG A 93 -15.27 -7.62 -12.73
CA ARG A 93 -15.22 -8.82 -11.89
C ARG A 93 -14.16 -9.81 -12.37
N GLN A 94 -14.10 -10.09 -13.66
CA GLN A 94 -13.11 -11.00 -14.23
C GLN A 94 -11.68 -10.50 -13.99
N GLN A 95 -11.40 -9.22 -14.27
CA GLN A 95 -10.08 -8.61 -14.11
C GLN A 95 -9.65 -8.57 -12.64
N SER A 96 -10.53 -8.12 -11.75
CA SER A 96 -10.23 -8.03 -10.31
C SER A 96 -10.04 -9.40 -9.66
N MET A 97 -10.78 -10.43 -10.08
CA MET A 97 -10.55 -11.80 -9.59
C MET A 97 -9.19 -12.35 -10.01
N ALA A 98 -8.77 -12.09 -11.26
CA ALA A 98 -7.46 -12.52 -11.74
C ALA A 98 -6.32 -11.84 -10.96
N LEU A 99 -6.44 -10.54 -10.67
CA LEU A 99 -5.45 -9.78 -9.91
C LEU A 99 -5.44 -10.12 -8.41
N LYS A 100 -6.60 -10.40 -7.81
CA LYS A 100 -6.73 -10.81 -6.41
C LYS A 100 -5.83 -11.97 -6.05
N ASN A 101 -5.82 -13.02 -6.87
CA ASN A 101 -5.01 -14.21 -6.61
C ASN A 101 -3.51 -13.90 -6.70
N LYS A 102 -3.11 -13.11 -7.70
CA LYS A 102 -1.72 -12.67 -7.87
C LYS A 102 -1.26 -11.79 -6.70
N TYR A 103 -2.10 -10.87 -6.26
CA TYR A 103 -1.81 -9.98 -5.14
C TYR A 103 -1.61 -10.75 -3.84
N ASN A 104 -2.51 -11.69 -3.54
CA ASN A 104 -2.41 -12.51 -2.33
C ASN A 104 -1.16 -13.40 -2.33
N ALA A 105 -0.80 -13.96 -3.50
CA ALA A 105 0.42 -14.74 -3.64
C ALA A 105 1.67 -13.86 -3.40
N ALA A 106 1.80 -12.74 -4.11
CA ALA A 106 2.94 -11.83 -3.96
C ALA A 106 3.06 -11.27 -2.54
N TYR A 107 1.94 -10.93 -1.90
CA TYR A 107 1.92 -10.53 -0.49
C TYR A 107 2.46 -11.63 0.42
N LYS A 108 1.98 -12.88 0.24
CA LYS A 108 2.45 -14.02 1.03
C LYS A 108 3.95 -14.25 0.83
N ASP A 109 4.46 -14.13 -0.40
CA ASP A 109 5.87 -14.33 -0.71
C ASP A 109 6.75 -13.27 -0.03
N VAL A 110 6.34 -12.00 -0.06
CA VAL A 110 7.01 -10.93 0.69
C VAL A 110 6.98 -11.20 2.20
N VAL A 111 5.84 -11.60 2.75
CA VAL A 111 5.72 -11.90 4.19
C VAL A 111 6.60 -13.08 4.59
N LEU A 112 6.66 -14.13 3.77
CA LEU A 112 7.51 -15.30 4.05
C LEU A 112 8.99 -14.92 4.00
N LEU A 113 9.40 -14.14 3.00
CA LEU A 113 10.77 -13.62 2.88
C LEU A 113 11.21 -12.82 4.10
N MET A 114 10.34 -11.93 4.59
CA MET A 114 10.63 -11.10 5.76
C MET A 114 10.70 -11.89 7.07
N LYS A 115 10.26 -13.16 7.08
CA LYS A 115 10.34 -14.06 8.23
C LYS A 115 11.56 -15.00 8.20
N GLU A 116 12.33 -15.01 7.10
CA GLU A 116 13.56 -15.81 7.04
C GLU A 116 14.59 -15.27 8.04
N ASP A 117 15.38 -16.15 8.68
CA ASP A 117 16.39 -15.74 9.69
C ASP A 117 17.45 -14.78 9.12
N LYS A 118 17.73 -14.90 7.82
CA LYS A 118 18.66 -14.06 7.06
C LYS A 118 18.06 -13.74 5.69
N PRO A 119 17.16 -12.74 5.59
CA PRO A 119 16.49 -12.42 4.35
C PRO A 119 17.50 -11.91 3.31
N ASN A 120 17.46 -12.47 2.10
CA ASN A 120 18.28 -11.99 0.99
C ASN A 120 17.71 -10.65 0.47
N LYS A 121 18.47 -9.57 0.64
CA LYS A 121 18.03 -8.20 0.28
C LYS A 121 17.61 -8.06 -1.18
N GLU A 122 18.35 -8.67 -2.10
CA GLU A 122 18.07 -8.59 -3.53
C GLU A 122 16.76 -9.30 -3.87
N ARG A 123 16.50 -10.45 -3.25
CA ARG A 123 15.25 -11.22 -3.41
C ARG A 123 14.07 -10.45 -2.82
N VAL A 124 14.21 -9.89 -1.62
CA VAL A 124 13.19 -9.03 -1.00
C VAL A 124 12.82 -7.86 -1.92
N ASN A 125 13.82 -7.15 -2.46
CA ASN A 125 13.58 -6.02 -3.35
C ASN A 125 12.85 -6.42 -4.64
N ARG A 126 13.18 -7.59 -5.22
CA ARG A 126 12.47 -8.11 -6.39
C ARG A 126 11.01 -8.43 -6.08
N GLU A 127 10.74 -9.15 -5.00
CA GLU A 127 9.36 -9.50 -4.63
C GLU A 127 8.53 -8.28 -4.23
N LEU A 128 9.12 -7.31 -3.54
CA LEU A 128 8.45 -6.03 -3.26
C LEU A 128 8.09 -5.28 -4.55
N LYS A 129 8.98 -5.27 -5.54
CA LYS A 129 8.69 -4.65 -6.84
C LYS A 129 7.55 -5.37 -7.57
N THR A 130 7.55 -6.70 -7.55
CA THR A 130 6.46 -7.52 -8.10
C THR A 130 5.13 -7.21 -7.40
N PHE A 131 5.14 -7.18 -6.07
CA PHE A 131 3.99 -6.86 -5.25
C PHE A 131 3.43 -5.46 -5.56
N HIS A 132 4.29 -4.43 -5.62
CA HIS A 132 3.89 -3.07 -5.99
C HIS A 132 3.32 -3.00 -7.41
N ASN A 133 3.91 -3.68 -8.38
CA ASN A 133 3.38 -3.70 -9.73
C ASN A 133 1.97 -4.30 -9.79
N ILE A 134 1.73 -5.41 -9.07
CA ILE A 134 0.38 -6.00 -8.98
C ILE A 134 -0.59 -5.06 -8.26
N HIS A 135 -0.13 -4.39 -7.20
CA HIS A 135 -0.93 -3.39 -6.49
C HIS A 135 -1.37 -2.26 -7.44
N SER A 136 -0.45 -1.71 -8.24
CA SER A 136 -0.76 -0.70 -9.26
C SER A 136 -1.79 -1.21 -10.26
N GLN A 137 -1.64 -2.44 -10.76
CA GLN A 137 -2.61 -3.03 -11.70
C GLN A 137 -4.01 -3.16 -11.10
N VAL A 138 -4.13 -3.44 -9.80
CA VAL A 138 -5.44 -3.45 -9.12
C VAL A 138 -6.06 -2.06 -9.11
N VAL A 139 -5.27 -1.03 -8.82
CA VAL A 139 -5.72 0.37 -8.85
C VAL A 139 -6.13 0.78 -10.27
N ASP A 140 -5.35 0.42 -11.29
CA ASP A 140 -5.66 0.74 -12.68
C ASP A 140 -7.00 0.14 -13.13
N VAL A 141 -7.26 -1.11 -12.76
CA VAL A 141 -8.54 -1.79 -13.06
C VAL A 141 -9.72 -1.13 -12.33
N GLU A 142 -9.53 -0.68 -11.09
CA GLU A 142 -10.55 0.08 -10.34
C GLU A 142 -10.84 1.42 -11.02
N VAL A 143 -9.80 2.18 -11.38
CA VAL A 143 -9.94 3.48 -12.06
C VAL A 143 -10.64 3.30 -13.40
N GLN A 144 -10.23 2.31 -14.19
CA GLN A 144 -10.87 2.01 -15.47
C GLN A 144 -12.34 1.65 -15.30
N TYR A 145 -12.69 0.89 -14.26
CA TYR A 145 -14.08 0.57 -13.96
C TYR A 145 -14.92 1.83 -13.68
N TRP A 146 -14.40 2.79 -12.90
CA TRP A 146 -15.09 4.06 -12.66
C TRP A 146 -15.22 4.91 -13.92
N MET A 147 -14.20 4.90 -14.77
CA MET A 147 -14.24 5.60 -16.06
C MET A 147 -15.27 4.96 -17.00
N ASP A 148 -15.31 3.63 -17.09
CA ASP A 148 -16.29 2.87 -17.87
C ASP A 148 -17.73 3.12 -17.36
N LEU A 149 -17.95 3.21 -16.03
CA LEU A 149 -19.26 3.60 -15.51
C LEU A 149 -19.64 5.03 -15.86
N LYS A 150 -18.69 5.97 -15.82
CA LYS A 150 -18.97 7.38 -16.12
C LYS A 150 -19.49 7.58 -17.55
N THR A 151 -19.08 6.75 -18.51
CA THR A 151 -19.51 6.90 -19.92
C THR A 151 -20.99 6.59 -20.14
N ILE A 152 -21.60 5.78 -19.27
CA ILE A 152 -23.00 5.36 -19.41
C ILE A 152 -23.97 6.22 -18.60
N LEU A 153 -23.44 7.13 -17.75
CA LEU A 153 -24.24 7.97 -16.85
C LEU A 153 -24.38 9.38 -17.40
N THR A 154 -25.55 9.98 -17.14
CA THR A 154 -25.70 11.43 -17.31
C THR A 154 -24.86 12.20 -16.27
N PRO A 155 -24.54 13.48 -16.50
CA PRO A 155 -23.80 14.28 -15.51
C PRO A 155 -24.45 14.31 -14.13
N ALA A 156 -25.79 14.40 -14.08
CA ALA A 156 -26.55 14.37 -12.82
C ALA A 156 -26.44 13.02 -12.10
N GLN A 157 -26.55 11.91 -12.84
CA GLN A 157 -26.36 10.57 -12.28
C GLN A 157 -24.93 10.34 -11.79
N ASN A 158 -23.92 10.83 -12.52
CA ASN A 158 -22.53 10.75 -12.09
C ASN A 158 -22.29 11.52 -10.78
N ASN A 159 -22.82 12.74 -10.63
CA ASN A 159 -22.72 13.48 -9.37
C ASN A 159 -23.40 12.71 -8.22
N LYS A 160 -24.61 12.18 -8.45
CA LYS A 160 -25.33 11.36 -7.48
C LYS A 160 -24.55 10.10 -7.10
N LEU A 161 -23.83 9.49 -8.05
CA LEU A 161 -22.98 8.33 -7.78
C LEU A 161 -21.90 8.66 -6.75
N TRP A 162 -21.16 9.76 -6.96
CA TRP A 162 -20.11 10.20 -6.04
C TRP A 162 -20.66 10.53 -4.65
N GLU A 163 -21.81 11.20 -4.55
CA GLU A 163 -22.46 11.45 -3.25
C GLU A 163 -22.81 10.16 -2.49
N ILE A 164 -23.24 9.11 -3.20
CA ILE A 164 -23.56 7.83 -2.56
C ILE A 164 -22.28 7.18 -2.01
N PHE A 165 -21.15 7.32 -2.71
CA PHE A 165 -19.85 6.82 -2.28
C PHE A 165 -19.27 7.60 -1.10
N GLU A 166 -19.29 8.93 -1.13
CA GLU A 166 -18.80 9.79 -0.04
C GLU A 166 -19.51 9.50 1.28
N LYS A 167 -20.81 9.21 1.23
CA LYS A 167 -21.62 8.89 2.43
C LYS A 167 -21.28 7.50 3.02
N GLY A 168 -20.39 6.72 2.40
CA GLY A 168 -19.93 5.41 2.90
C GLY A 168 -21.01 4.33 2.97
N ARG A 169 -22.10 4.46 2.19
CA ARG A 169 -23.33 3.66 2.40
C ARG A 169 -23.51 2.43 1.52
N ILE A 170 -22.62 2.17 0.55
CA ILE A 170 -22.82 1.02 -0.36
C ILE A 170 -22.12 -0.24 0.17
N ARG A 171 -20.87 -0.11 0.65
CA ARG A 171 -20.06 -1.24 1.12
C ARG A 171 -20.04 -1.25 2.66
N LYS A 172 -21.10 -1.79 3.28
CA LYS A 172 -21.10 -2.12 4.72
C LYS A 172 -20.88 -3.61 4.92
#